data_AF-A0A505HMR4-F1
#
_entry.id   AF-A0A505HMR4-F1
#
_cell.length_a   1.000
_cell.length_b   1.000
_cell.length_c   1.000
_cell.angle_alpha   90.00
_cell.angle_beta   90.00
_cell.angle_gamma   90.00
#
_symmetry.space_group_name_H-M   'P 1'
#
loop_
_entity.id
_entity.type
_entity.pdbx_description
1 polymer ?
#
loop_
_entity_poly.entity_id
_entity_poly.type
_entity_poly.pdbx_seq_one_letter_code
_entity_poly.pdbx_strand_id
1 'polypeptide(L)'
;MYETLSHEIQHLVSQNPEALYEGTSCFEKHSTGMFCSSTDTPTSTQQQGGGTLKDRDISSLMMSRNQQWRHRRTCNGEVCHAHPSDGSLHLTLHPADVKVVIERGWGQRHPLTRESWWWCYLRTVPTGFVMIYAPRNQEELECVLKIIRAAAWWVSGEELVQQKTQKREGGIVRRQVVEGCR
;
A
#
# COMPACT_ATOMS: atom_id res chain seq x y z
N MET A 1 4.06 -19.54 10.80
CA MET A 1 4.46 -18.25 10.19
C MET A 1 3.29 -17.41 9.75
N TYR A 2 2.26 -17.96 9.08
CA TYR A 2 1.05 -17.18 8.74
C TYR A 2 0.45 -16.46 9.95
N GLU A 3 0.20 -17.17 11.06
CA GLU A 3 -0.36 -16.57 12.29
C GLU A 3 0.48 -15.39 12.80
N THR A 4 1.80 -15.53 12.80
CA THR A 4 2.73 -14.44 13.17
C THR A 4 2.64 -13.26 12.21
N LEU A 5 2.60 -13.52 10.90
CA LEU A 5 2.43 -12.48 9.89
C LEU A 5 1.09 -11.74 10.06
N SER A 6 -0.01 -12.48 10.25
CA SER A 6 -1.33 -11.91 10.48
C SER A 6 -1.37 -11.06 11.75
N HIS A 7 -0.75 -11.53 12.83
CA HIS A 7 -0.64 -10.79 14.08
C HIS A 7 0.17 -9.50 13.91
N GLU A 8 1.27 -9.52 13.16
CA GLU A 8 2.06 -8.32 12.88
C GLU A 8 1.32 -7.31 11.98
N ILE A 9 0.51 -7.79 11.02
CA ILE A 9 -0.37 -6.93 10.22
C ILE A 9 -1.42 -6.26 11.12
N GLN A 10 -2.08 -7.02 11.99
CA GLN A 10 -3.01 -6.49 13.00
C GLN A 10 -2.32 -5.47 13.91
N HIS A 11 -1.09 -5.77 14.33
CA HIS A 11 -0.31 -4.89 15.17
C HIS A 11 -0.03 -3.56 14.45
N LEU A 12 0.39 -3.59 13.18
CA LEU A 12 0.59 -2.38 12.37
C LEU A 12 -0.69 -1.53 12.27
N VAL A 13 -1.85 -2.15 12.09
CA VAL A 13 -3.14 -1.45 12.08
C VAL A 13 -3.43 -0.81 13.43
N SER A 14 -3.28 -1.57 14.52
CA SER A 14 -3.52 -1.07 15.88
C SER A 14 -2.60 0.10 16.27
N GLN A 15 -1.40 0.15 15.70
CA GLN A 15 -0.44 1.24 15.91
C GLN A 15 -0.76 2.49 15.10
N ASN A 16 -1.55 2.37 14.02
CA ASN A 16 -1.87 3.45 13.09
C ASN A 16 -3.39 3.54 12.83
N PRO A 17 -4.24 3.64 13.85
CA PRO A 17 -5.70 3.55 13.70
C PRO A 17 -6.32 4.72 12.89
N GLU A 18 -5.64 5.86 12.84
CA GLU A 18 -6.06 7.01 12.02
C GLU A 18 -5.80 6.77 10.52
N ALA A 19 -4.79 5.95 10.19
CA ALA A 19 -4.34 5.73 8.82
C ALA A 19 -4.75 4.36 8.26
N LEU A 20 -4.93 3.35 9.11
CA LEU A 20 -5.17 1.96 8.72
C LEU A 20 -6.37 1.36 9.45
N TYR A 21 -7.07 0.44 8.78
CA TYR A 21 -8.12 -0.38 9.37
C TYR A 21 -8.14 -1.77 8.73
N GLU A 22 -8.82 -2.72 9.39
CA GLU A 22 -9.01 -4.09 8.88
C GLU A 22 -10.40 -4.29 8.26
N GLY A 23 -10.48 -5.15 7.26
CA GLY A 23 -11.74 -5.57 6.67
C GLY A 23 -11.60 -6.87 5.90
N THR A 24 -12.68 -7.37 5.33
CA THR A 24 -12.62 -8.51 4.40
C THR A 24 -11.95 -8.06 3.09
N SER A 25 -10.97 -8.79 2.59
CA SER A 25 -10.30 -8.47 1.32
C SER A 25 -11.29 -8.41 0.17
N CYS A 26 -11.10 -7.44 -0.73
CA CYS A 26 -11.89 -7.31 -1.94
C CYS A 26 -11.52 -8.34 -3.01
N PHE A 27 -10.34 -8.95 -2.88
CA PHE A 27 -9.83 -9.96 -3.81
C PHE A 27 -10.06 -11.38 -3.30
N GLU A 28 -10.10 -11.57 -1.97
CA GLU A 28 -10.29 -12.88 -1.35
C GLU A 28 -11.26 -12.83 -0.17
N LYS A 29 -12.46 -13.39 -0.35
CA LYS A 29 -13.58 -13.27 0.60
C LYS A 29 -13.33 -13.92 1.97
N HIS A 30 -12.31 -14.75 2.09
CA HIS A 30 -11.98 -15.49 3.31
C HIS A 30 -10.73 -14.96 4.01
N SER A 31 -10.12 -13.89 3.48
CA SER A 31 -8.90 -13.31 4.02
C SER A 31 -9.16 -11.92 4.60
N THR A 32 -8.49 -11.63 5.71
CA THR A 32 -8.47 -10.28 6.29
C THR A 32 -7.50 -9.42 5.49
N GLY A 33 -8.00 -8.30 4.99
CA GLY A 33 -7.22 -7.27 4.32
C GLY A 33 -6.92 -6.11 5.28
N MET A 34 -5.75 -5.51 5.08
CA MET A 34 -5.35 -4.24 5.66
C MET A 34 -5.66 -3.12 4.66
N PHE A 35 -6.33 -2.06 5.10
CA PHE A 35 -6.81 -0.96 4.27
C PHE A 35 -6.32 0.39 4.80
N CYS A 36 -6.21 1.38 3.92
CA CYS A 36 -5.96 2.77 4.31
C CYS A 36 -7.26 3.56 4.51
N SER A 37 -7.39 4.24 5.65
CA SER A 37 -8.47 5.17 5.92
C SER A 37 -8.34 6.38 4.99
N SER A 38 -9.39 6.70 4.23
CA SER A 38 -9.45 7.95 3.46
C SER A 38 -9.76 9.10 4.40
N THR A 39 -8.84 10.05 4.60
CA THR A 39 -9.23 11.41 4.97
C THR A 39 -9.63 12.19 3.72
N ASP A 40 -10.56 11.65 2.93
CA ASP A 40 -11.32 12.48 2.01
C ASP A 40 -12.43 13.08 2.86
N THR A 41 -12.13 14.13 3.64
CA THR A 41 -13.18 15.01 4.16
C THR A 41 -13.53 15.97 3.02
N PRO A 42 -14.68 15.82 2.33
CA PRO A 42 -15.20 16.94 1.58
C PRO A 42 -15.77 17.88 2.64
N THR A 43 -14.99 18.88 3.05
CA THR A 43 -15.54 19.98 3.83
C THR A 43 -16.56 20.68 2.94
N SER A 44 -17.83 20.28 3.08
CA SER A 44 -18.99 20.99 2.54
C SER A 44 -19.17 22.28 3.34
N THR A 45 -18.28 23.23 3.15
CA THR A 45 -18.57 24.62 3.50
C THR A 45 -19.34 25.21 2.32
N GLN A 46 -20.68 25.19 2.42
CA GLN A 46 -21.49 26.16 1.70
C GLN A 46 -21.03 27.55 2.15
N GLN A 47 -20.36 28.30 1.27
CA GLN A 47 -20.28 29.73 1.41
C GLN A 47 -20.58 30.39 0.07
N GLN A 48 -21.75 31.03 0.04
CA GLN A 48 -22.15 32.00 -0.96
C GLN A 48 -21.14 33.17 -0.96
N GLY A 49 -20.87 33.73 -2.15
CA GLY A 49 -20.49 35.14 -2.29
C GLY A 49 -19.08 35.45 -2.82
N GLY A 50 -19.02 35.78 -4.12
CA GLY A 50 -18.31 36.93 -4.71
C GLY A 50 -16.82 37.20 -4.46
N GLY A 51 -16.02 37.23 -5.55
CA GLY A 51 -14.92 38.21 -5.67
C GLY A 51 -13.52 37.70 -6.12
N THR A 52 -13.18 38.04 -7.36
CA THR A 52 -11.85 38.43 -7.90
C THR A 52 -10.65 37.44 -7.96
N LEU A 53 -10.36 37.04 -9.21
CA LEU A 53 -9.07 36.77 -9.86
C LEU A 53 -7.76 36.79 -9.00
N LYS A 54 -7.38 35.63 -8.44
CA LYS A 54 -6.03 35.02 -8.45
C LYS A 54 -6.00 33.73 -7.63
N ASP A 55 -6.80 32.73 -8.01
CA ASP A 55 -6.93 31.47 -7.26
C ASP A 55 -7.01 30.21 -8.13
N ARG A 56 -6.63 30.35 -9.42
CA ARG A 56 -6.80 29.28 -10.42
C ARG A 56 -5.71 28.21 -10.41
N ASP A 57 -4.55 28.49 -9.80
CA ASP A 57 -3.39 27.58 -9.88
C ASP A 57 -3.29 26.59 -8.70
N ILE A 58 -3.77 26.97 -7.50
CA ILE A 58 -3.70 26.08 -6.31
C ILE A 58 -4.78 25.00 -6.36
N SER A 59 -6.01 25.34 -6.74
CA SER A 59 -7.08 24.36 -6.91
C SER A 59 -6.73 23.34 -7.99
N SER A 60 -6.13 23.75 -9.11
CA SER A 60 -5.69 22.84 -10.17
C SER A 60 -4.53 21.93 -9.73
N LEU A 61 -3.59 22.44 -8.93
CA LEU A 61 -2.50 21.65 -8.35
C LEU A 61 -3.02 20.64 -7.32
N MET A 62 -3.93 21.04 -6.43
CA MET A 62 -4.58 20.13 -5.47
C MET A 62 -5.43 19.08 -6.19
N MET A 63 -6.17 19.45 -7.25
CA MET A 63 -6.95 18.52 -8.06
C MET A 63 -6.07 17.56 -8.86
N SER A 64 -4.94 18.00 -9.42
CA SER A 64 -3.98 17.11 -10.11
C SER A 64 -3.30 16.14 -9.14
N ARG A 65 -2.96 16.62 -7.94
CA ARG A 65 -2.37 15.82 -6.88
C ARG A 65 -3.36 14.77 -6.34
N ASN A 66 -4.65 15.12 -6.25
CA ASN A 66 -5.75 14.19 -5.94
C ASN A 66 -6.03 13.20 -7.07
N GLN A 67 -5.98 13.61 -8.35
CA GLN A 67 -6.18 12.70 -9.49
C GLN A 67 -5.07 11.65 -9.63
N GLN A 68 -3.80 12.04 -9.43
CA GLN A 68 -2.68 11.09 -9.43
C GLN A 68 -2.80 10.07 -8.28
N TRP A 69 -3.35 10.51 -7.16
CA TRP A 69 -3.60 9.69 -5.98
C TRP A 69 -4.69 8.63 -6.17
N ARG A 70 -5.78 8.98 -6.86
CA ARG A 70 -6.91 8.06 -7.11
C ARG A 70 -6.53 6.83 -7.93
N HIS A 71 -5.47 6.90 -8.72
CA HIS A 71 -4.95 5.76 -9.47
C HIS A 71 -4.15 4.76 -8.60
N ARG A 72 -3.76 5.16 -7.37
CA ARG A 72 -3.00 4.30 -6.43
C ARG A 72 -3.89 3.43 -5.56
N ARG A 73 -5.09 3.91 -5.25
CA ARG A 73 -6.04 3.19 -4.40
C ARG A 73 -6.83 2.19 -5.24
N THR A 74 -6.55 0.90 -5.05
CA THR A 74 -7.46 -0.15 -5.49
C THR A 74 -8.33 -0.67 -4.37
N CYS A 75 -9.51 -1.16 -4.72
CA CYS A 75 -10.36 -1.89 -3.79
C CYS A 75 -10.57 -1.14 -2.46
N ASN A 76 -11.07 0.10 -2.55
CA ASN A 76 -11.33 0.97 -1.38
C ASN A 76 -10.09 1.24 -0.50
N GLY A 77 -8.88 1.19 -1.07
CA GLY A 77 -7.64 1.43 -0.32
C GLY A 77 -7.03 0.18 0.29
N GLU A 78 -7.36 -1.03 -0.21
CA GLU A 78 -6.71 -2.27 0.22
C GLU A 78 -5.20 -2.20 -0.06
N VAL A 79 -4.41 -2.32 1.00
CA VAL A 79 -2.95 -2.35 0.94
C VAL A 79 -2.46 -3.76 0.68
N CYS A 80 -2.90 -4.70 1.50
CA CYS A 80 -2.52 -6.09 1.41
C CYS A 80 -3.55 -7.05 2.04
N HIS A 81 -3.50 -8.31 1.63
CA HIS A 81 -4.09 -9.43 2.35
C HIS A 81 -3.15 -10.64 2.28
N ALA A 82 -3.13 -11.42 3.36
CA ALA A 82 -2.37 -12.66 3.43
C ALA A 82 -3.29 -13.87 3.29
N HIS A 83 -2.82 -14.90 2.60
CA HIS A 83 -3.55 -16.13 2.32
C HIS A 83 -3.35 -17.11 3.49
N PRO A 84 -4.41 -17.53 4.20
CA PRO A 84 -4.28 -18.49 5.29
C PRO A 84 -3.74 -19.86 4.87
N SER A 85 -3.95 -20.23 3.60
CA SER A 85 -3.63 -21.55 3.05
C SER A 85 -2.12 -21.79 2.90
N ASP A 86 -1.38 -20.79 2.43
CA ASP A 86 0.05 -20.92 2.11
C ASP A 86 0.93 -19.82 2.75
N GLY A 87 0.32 -18.81 3.36
CA GLY A 87 1.02 -17.69 3.98
C GLY A 87 1.57 -16.65 3.02
N SER A 88 1.32 -16.79 1.71
CA SER A 88 1.66 -15.77 0.72
C SER A 88 0.79 -14.53 0.92
N LEU A 89 1.19 -13.40 0.34
CA LEU A 89 0.39 -12.17 0.43
C LEU A 89 0.34 -11.42 -0.89
N HIS A 90 -0.79 -10.78 -1.15
CA HIS A 90 -0.93 -9.84 -2.24
C HIS A 90 -0.91 -8.41 -1.72
N LEU A 91 -0.25 -7.52 -2.45
CA LEU A 91 -0.19 -6.09 -2.13
C LEU A 91 0.10 -5.23 -3.37
N THR A 92 -0.13 -3.93 -3.25
CA THR A 92 0.14 -2.94 -4.31
C THR A 92 1.34 -2.07 -3.96
N LEU A 93 2.39 -2.11 -4.80
CA LEU A 93 3.62 -1.32 -4.61
C LEU A 93 3.78 -0.21 -5.65
N HIS A 94 4.66 0.75 -5.33
CA HIS A 94 5.23 1.65 -6.31
C HIS A 94 5.98 0.84 -7.40
N PRO A 95 5.89 1.19 -8.70
CA PRO A 95 6.54 0.43 -9.78
C PRO A 95 8.05 0.21 -9.61
N ALA A 96 8.76 1.18 -9.02
CA ALA A 96 10.18 1.03 -8.68
C ALA A 96 10.44 -0.05 -7.61
N ASP A 97 9.56 -0.17 -6.62
CA ASP A 97 9.69 -1.17 -5.57
C ASP A 97 9.33 -2.57 -6.08
N VAL A 98 8.34 -2.68 -6.97
CA VAL A 98 8.01 -3.93 -7.68
C VAL A 98 9.25 -4.53 -8.35
N LYS A 99 10.01 -3.70 -9.08
CA LYS A 99 11.22 -4.14 -9.75
C LYS A 99 12.21 -4.75 -8.75
N VAL A 100 12.49 -4.03 -7.65
CA VAL A 100 13.46 -4.48 -6.64
C VAL A 100 12.98 -5.76 -5.94
N VAL A 101 11.70 -5.84 -5.57
CA VAL A 101 11.10 -7.03 -4.92
C VAL A 101 11.22 -8.27 -5.80
N ILE A 102 10.94 -8.14 -7.11
CA ILE A 102 11.03 -9.25 -8.05
C ILE A 102 12.49 -9.63 -8.32
N GLU A 103 13.37 -8.66 -8.59
CA GLU A 103 14.79 -8.91 -8.88
C GLU A 103 15.52 -9.57 -7.71
N ARG A 104 15.08 -9.28 -6.47
CA ARG A 104 15.61 -9.92 -5.25
C ARG A 104 14.86 -11.20 -4.85
N GLY A 105 13.91 -11.67 -5.65
CA GLY A 105 13.24 -12.95 -5.42
C GLY A 105 12.27 -12.97 -4.23
N TRP A 106 11.74 -11.82 -3.80
CA TRP A 106 10.76 -11.72 -2.71
C TRP A 106 9.32 -11.97 -3.18
N GLY A 107 9.08 -11.92 -4.48
CA GLY A 107 7.76 -12.12 -5.02
C GLY A 107 7.73 -12.25 -6.54
N GLN A 108 6.52 -12.38 -7.08
CA GLN A 108 6.25 -12.44 -8.50
C GLN A 108 5.19 -11.40 -8.86
N ARG A 109 5.16 -11.03 -10.14
CA ARG A 109 3.98 -10.31 -10.67
C ARG A 109 2.75 -11.19 -10.50
N HIS A 110 1.64 -10.60 -10.12
CA HIS A 110 0.40 -11.36 -9.97
C HIS A 110 0.05 -12.04 -11.32
N PRO A 111 -0.36 -13.32 -11.37
CA PRO A 111 -0.63 -14.04 -12.63
C PRO A 111 -1.59 -13.31 -13.56
N LEU A 112 -2.56 -12.58 -13.00
CA LEU A 112 -3.55 -11.75 -13.74
C LEU A 112 -3.00 -10.42 -14.29
N THR A 113 -1.75 -10.05 -13.99
CA THR A 113 -1.06 -8.91 -14.64
C THR A 113 -0.45 -9.31 -15.99
N ARG A 114 -0.57 -10.58 -16.38
CA ARG A 114 -0.22 -11.03 -17.73
C ARG A 114 -1.29 -10.54 -18.70
N GLU A 115 -0.85 -9.85 -19.74
CA GLU A 115 -1.66 -9.28 -20.83
C GLU A 115 -2.40 -10.37 -21.61
N SER A 116 -3.53 -10.83 -21.08
CA SER A 116 -4.53 -11.56 -21.85
C SER A 116 -5.65 -10.59 -22.19
N TRP A 117 -5.80 -10.26 -23.48
CA TRP A 117 -6.78 -9.31 -24.06
C TRP A 117 -8.18 -9.39 -23.42
N TRP A 118 -8.61 -10.59 -23.04
CA TRP A 118 -9.92 -10.85 -22.41
C TRP A 118 -10.00 -10.46 -20.92
N TRP A 119 -8.90 -10.56 -20.16
CA TRP A 119 -8.83 -10.18 -18.75
C TRP A 119 -8.70 -8.67 -18.53
N CYS A 120 -8.16 -7.93 -19.52
CA CYS A 120 -8.13 -6.48 -19.54
C CYS A 120 -9.54 -5.85 -19.42
N TYR A 121 -10.56 -6.58 -19.88
CA TYR A 121 -11.95 -6.12 -19.93
C TYR A 121 -12.73 -6.38 -18.64
N LEU A 122 -12.27 -7.29 -17.75
CA LEU A 122 -13.07 -7.74 -16.60
C LEU A 122 -12.66 -7.13 -15.25
N ARG A 123 -11.42 -6.65 -15.11
CA ARG A 123 -10.94 -5.91 -13.92
C ARG A 123 -9.47 -5.55 -14.15
N THR A 124 -9.18 -4.26 -14.31
CA THR A 124 -7.80 -3.75 -14.38
C THR A 124 -7.12 -3.95 -13.03
N VAL A 125 -6.44 -5.09 -12.85
CA VAL A 125 -5.50 -5.29 -11.74
C VAL A 125 -4.36 -4.29 -11.92
N PRO A 126 -3.98 -3.49 -10.90
CA PRO A 126 -2.89 -2.53 -11.02
C PRO A 126 -1.61 -3.19 -11.48
N THR A 127 -0.83 -2.48 -12.28
CA THR A 127 0.52 -2.89 -12.67
C THR A 127 1.45 -3.08 -11.47
N GLY A 128 1.14 -2.44 -10.34
CA GLY A 128 1.85 -2.56 -9.06
C GLY A 128 1.43 -3.76 -8.19
N PHE A 129 0.44 -4.55 -8.61
CA PHE A 129 -0.09 -5.65 -7.82
C PHE A 129 0.80 -6.89 -7.94
N VAL A 130 1.37 -7.30 -6.81
CA VAL A 130 2.35 -8.39 -6.74
C VAL A 130 1.95 -9.41 -5.69
N MET A 131 2.44 -10.64 -5.87
CA MET A 131 2.40 -11.69 -4.87
C MET A 131 3.77 -11.77 -4.20
N ILE A 132 3.80 -11.68 -2.88
CA ILE A 132 5.00 -11.87 -2.05
C ILE A 132 4.96 -13.26 -1.44
N TYR A 133 6.11 -13.92 -1.39
CA TYR A 133 6.20 -15.25 -0.80
C TYR A 133 6.02 -15.21 0.73
N ALA A 134 5.52 -16.30 1.28
CA ALA A 134 5.36 -16.46 2.71
C ALA A 134 6.71 -16.37 3.45
N PRO A 135 6.83 -15.58 4.53
CA PRO A 135 8.04 -15.54 5.33
C PRO A 135 8.26 -16.90 6.02
N ARG A 136 9.48 -17.43 5.95
CA ARG A 136 9.82 -18.73 6.54
C ARG A 136 10.41 -18.63 7.94
N ASN A 137 10.96 -17.47 8.28
CA ASN A 137 11.64 -17.18 9.55
C ASN A 137 11.42 -15.71 9.94
N GLN A 138 11.93 -15.33 11.11
CA GLN A 138 11.78 -13.99 11.66
C GLN A 138 12.47 -12.93 10.79
N GLU A 139 13.64 -13.23 10.23
CA GLU A 139 14.37 -12.28 9.39
C GLU A 139 13.61 -11.98 8.08
N GLU A 140 12.99 -13.00 7.49
CA GLU A 140 12.13 -12.83 6.32
C GLU A 140 10.84 -12.11 6.66
N LEU A 141 10.26 -12.37 7.84
CA LEU A 141 9.09 -11.65 8.32
C LEU A 141 9.39 -10.15 8.43
N GLU A 142 10.53 -9.75 8.98
CA GLU A 142 10.93 -8.34 9.04
C GLU A 142 11.03 -7.71 7.64
N CYS A 143 11.56 -8.45 6.67
CA CYS A 143 11.62 -8.00 5.28
C CYS A 143 10.24 -7.87 4.65
N VAL A 144 9.35 -8.85 4.85
CA VAL A 144 7.96 -8.77 4.40
C VAL A 144 7.24 -7.58 5.03
N LEU A 145 7.46 -7.30 6.32
CA LEU A 145 6.89 -6.13 6.99
C LEU A 145 7.45 -4.80 6.46
N LYS A 146 8.70 -4.75 5.98
CA LYS A 146 9.21 -3.57 5.25
C LYS A 146 8.48 -3.38 3.92
N ILE A 147 8.23 -4.46 3.18
CA ILE A 147 7.45 -4.44 1.93
C ILE A 147 6.02 -3.96 2.20
N ILE A 148 5.36 -4.48 3.23
CA ILE A 148 3.99 -4.06 3.63
C ILE A 148 3.96 -2.57 3.96
N ARG A 149 4.94 -2.05 4.69
CA ARG A 149 5.02 -0.61 5.00
C ARG A 149 5.20 0.25 3.75
N ALA A 150 6.02 -0.19 2.79
CA ALA A 150 6.16 0.53 1.52
C ALA A 150 4.88 0.49 0.68
N ALA A 151 4.16 -0.63 0.70
CA ALA A 151 2.84 -0.74 0.08
C ALA A 151 1.83 0.20 0.73
N ALA A 152 1.80 0.24 2.07
CA ALA A 152 0.96 1.17 2.81
C ALA A 152 1.29 2.61 2.43
N TRP A 153 2.56 3.03 2.43
CA TRP A 153 2.96 4.37 2.01
C TRP A 153 2.53 4.70 0.57
N TRP A 154 2.65 3.73 -0.35
CA TRP A 154 2.22 3.94 -1.73
C TRP A 154 0.70 4.14 -1.84
N VAL A 155 -0.08 3.33 -1.11
CA VAL A 155 -1.55 3.35 -1.13
C VAL A 155 -2.11 4.49 -0.29
N SER A 156 -1.46 4.88 0.82
CA SER A 156 -1.88 5.92 1.78
C SER A 156 -1.22 7.28 1.54
N GLY A 157 -0.16 7.36 0.73
CA GLY A 157 0.66 8.56 0.53
C GLY A 157 1.26 9.16 1.82
N GLU A 158 1.12 8.48 2.95
CA GLU A 158 1.52 8.90 4.28
C GLU A 158 2.48 7.86 4.87
N GLU A 159 3.48 8.33 5.58
CA GLU A 159 4.42 7.44 6.26
C GLU A 159 3.80 6.95 7.57
N LEU A 160 3.74 5.63 7.75
CA LEU A 160 3.26 5.02 8.98
C LEU A 160 4.22 5.31 10.13
N VAL A 161 3.68 5.50 11.33
CA VAL A 161 4.48 5.75 12.53
C VAL A 161 5.28 4.49 12.86
N GLN A 162 6.61 4.58 12.75
CA GLN A 162 7.53 3.57 13.29
C GLN A 162 7.87 3.91 14.75
N GLN A 163 7.58 2.99 15.67
CA GLN A 163 8.19 3.06 17.00
C GLN A 163 9.71 2.92 16.84
N LYS A 164 10.45 3.94 17.29
CA LYS A 164 11.90 4.02 17.15
C LYS A 164 12.58 2.92 17.98
N THR A 165 12.99 1.82 17.35
CA THR A 165 14.18 1.08 17.82
C THR A 165 15.41 1.92 17.47
N GLN A 166 16.29 2.13 18.45
CA GLN A 166 17.27 3.22 18.48
C GLN A 166 18.18 3.37 17.24
N LYS A 167 18.28 4.63 16.79
CA LYS A 167 19.39 5.36 16.15
C LYS A 167 20.01 4.82 14.83
N ARG A 168 19.73 5.52 13.71
CA ARG A 168 20.76 5.97 12.75
C ARG A 168 20.42 7.33 12.13
N GLU A 169 21.49 8.07 11.87
CA GLU A 169 21.59 9.51 11.62
C GLU A 169 21.07 9.97 10.26
N GLY A 170 20.86 11.28 10.18
CA GLY A 170 20.16 11.98 9.12
C GLY A 170 20.80 11.87 7.74
N GLY A 171 19.91 11.67 6.76
CA GLY A 171 20.15 11.77 5.34
C GLY A 171 18.86 11.35 4.63
N ILE A 172 18.41 12.11 3.62
CA ILE A 172 17.34 11.65 2.72
C ILE A 172 17.96 10.55 1.84
N VAL A 173 18.15 9.37 2.42
CA VAL A 173 18.49 8.17 1.68
C VAL A 173 17.16 7.61 1.19
N ARG A 174 16.99 7.50 -0.13
CA ARG A 174 15.91 6.69 -0.70
C ARG A 174 16.12 5.25 -0.22
N ARG A 175 15.53 4.88 0.93
CA ARG A 175 15.60 3.51 1.43
C ARG A 175 14.94 2.62 0.41
N GLN A 176 15.69 1.64 -0.10
CA GLN A 176 15.09 0.60 -0.93
C GLN A 176 14.20 -0.26 -0.04
N VAL A 177 13.00 -0.62 -0.52
CA VAL A 177 11.98 -1.38 0.23
C VAL A 177 12.52 -2.66 0.89
N VAL A 178 13.56 -3.27 0.32
CA VAL A 178 14.18 -4.52 0.77
C VAL A 178 15.69 -4.36 1.02
N GLU A 179 16.14 -3.18 1.41
CA GLU A 179 17.54 -2.97 1.81
C GLU A 179 17.90 -3.81 3.06
N GLY A 180 19.04 -4.51 2.99
CA GLY A 180 19.49 -5.45 4.04
C GLY A 180 18.71 -6.77 4.09
N CYS A 181 17.78 -6.99 3.18
CA CYS A 181 17.11 -8.28 2.97
C CYS A 181 17.92 -9.15 2.01
N ARG A 182 17.82 -10.47 2.20
CA ARG A 182 18.53 -11.50 1.41
C ARG A 182 18.37 -11.32 -0.10
#